data_AF-A0A9P6DFP3-F1
#
_entry.id   AF-A0A9P6DFP3-F1
#
_cell.length_a   1.000
_cell.length_b   1.000
_cell.length_c   1.000
_cell.angle_alpha   90.00
_cell.angle_beta   90.00
_cell.angle_gamma   90.00
#
_symmetry.space_group_name_H-M   'P 1'
#
loop_
_entity.id
_entity.type
_entity.pdbx_description
1 polymer ?
#
loop_
_entity_poly.entity_id
_entity_poly.type
_entity_poly.pdbx_seq_one_letter_code
_entity_poly.pdbx_strand_id
1 'polypeptide(L)'
;YDIVLVQEPWVDVGGFARATQKFHVIYPFIEEARRKEARAVILLSTEIASDQYITLQIESPDVVGVDIKCGPAGSIRVMNVY
;
A
#
# COMPACT_ATOMS: atom_id res chain seq x y z
N TYR A 1 11.37 5.64 -8.40
CA TYR A 1 11.03 5.50 -6.97
C TYR A 1 10.55 4.09 -6.77
N ASP A 2 11.05 3.43 -5.73
CA ASP A 2 10.72 2.02 -5.46
C ASP A 2 9.48 1.90 -4.57
N ILE A 3 9.25 2.91 -3.72
CA ILE A 3 8.11 3.03 -2.81
C ILE A 3 7.65 4.49 -2.81
N VAL A 4 6.35 4.73 -2.93
CA VAL A 4 5.74 6.07 -2.80
C VAL A 4 4.60 5.99 -1.79
N LEU A 5 4.62 6.87 -0.80
CA LEU A 5 3.56 6.99 0.20
C LEU A 5 2.67 8.17 -0.20
N VAL A 6 1.36 7.91 -0.36
CA VAL A 6 0.39 8.94 -0.79
C VAL A 6 -0.65 9.12 0.32
N GLN A 7 -0.82 10.37 0.76
CA GLN A 7 -1.93 10.81 1.60
C GLN A 7 -3.05 11.40 0.74
N GLU A 8 -4.30 11.26 1.21
CA GLU A 8 -5.53 11.70 0.51
C GLU A 8 -5.56 11.28 -0.96
N PRO A 9 -5.38 9.98 -1.25
CA PRO A 9 -5.38 9.52 -2.63
C PRO A 9 -6.74 9.80 -3.26
N TRP A 10 -6.74 10.31 -4.49
CA TRP A 10 -7.94 10.31 -5.29
C TRP A 10 -8.32 8.86 -5.61
N VAL A 11 -9.46 8.41 -5.09
CA VAL A 11 -10.07 7.10 -5.33
C VAL A 11 -11.28 7.29 -6.23
N ASP A 12 -11.41 6.43 -7.24
CA ASP A 12 -12.54 6.49 -8.15
C ASP A 12 -13.82 5.91 -7.52
N VAL A 13 -14.92 5.93 -8.29
CA VAL A 13 -16.24 5.42 -7.83
C VAL A 13 -16.18 3.94 -7.43
N GLY A 14 -15.24 3.17 -7.99
CA GLY A 14 -15.01 1.76 -7.62
C GLY A 14 -14.12 1.59 -6.38
N GLY A 15 -13.66 2.68 -5.77
CA GLY A 15 -12.75 2.66 -4.63
C GLY A 15 -11.30 2.42 -5.02
N PHE A 16 -10.92 2.56 -6.30
CA PHE A 16 -9.55 2.32 -6.74
C PHE A 16 -8.79 3.64 -6.93
N ALA A 17 -7.62 3.74 -6.31
CA ALA A 17 -6.63 4.74 -6.66
C ALA A 17 -6.01 4.40 -8.02
N ARG A 18 -5.73 5.43 -8.82
CA ARG A 18 -5.07 5.26 -10.12
C ARG A 18 -3.56 5.19 -9.95
N ALA A 19 -2.96 4.16 -10.52
CA ALA A 19 -1.51 4.02 -10.63
C ALA A 19 -1.12 3.70 -12.07
N THR A 20 0.14 3.98 -12.43
CA THR A 20 0.72 3.48 -13.68
C THR A 20 1.03 1.99 -13.55
N GLN A 21 1.22 1.29 -14.67
CA GLN A 21 1.55 -0.14 -14.69
C GLN A 21 2.87 -0.51 -13.96
N LYS A 22 3.66 0.48 -13.54
CA LYS A 22 4.91 0.29 -12.81
C LYS A 22 4.72 0.13 -11.29
N PHE A 23 3.49 0.24 -10.79
CA PHE A 23 3.21 0.19 -9.36
C PHE A 23 2.05 -0.73 -9.02
N HIS A 24 2.23 -1.50 -7.95
CA HIS A 24 1.16 -2.12 -7.19
C HIS A 24 0.63 -1.12 -6.16
N VAL A 25 -0.69 -0.94 -6.09
CA VAL A 25 -1.33 -0.13 -5.05
C VAL A 25 -1.63 -1.02 -3.86
N ILE A 26 -1.04 -0.69 -2.71
CA ILE A 26 -1.35 -1.31 -1.43
C ILE A 26 -2.35 -0.41 -0.71
N TYR A 27 -3.53 -0.94 -0.45
CA TYR A 27 -4.61 -0.27 0.26
C TYR A 27 -4.54 -0.55 1.77
N PRO A 28 -5.21 0.27 2.59
CA PRO A 28 -5.42 -0.07 3.98
C PRO A 28 -6.14 -1.41 4.14
N PHE A 29 -5.88 -2.10 5.25
CA PHE A 29 -6.54 -3.37 5.57
C PHE A 29 -7.94 -3.10 6.12
N ILE A 30 -8.85 -2.72 5.23
CA ILE A 30 -10.27 -2.48 5.49
C ILE A 30 -11.12 -3.26 4.48
N GLU A 31 -12.40 -3.42 4.80
CA GLU A 31 -13.36 -4.03 3.89
C GLU A 31 -13.36 -3.32 2.52
N GLU A 32 -13.45 -4.08 1.43
CA GLU A 32 -13.41 -3.53 0.07
C GLU A 32 -14.53 -2.50 -0.19
N ALA A 33 -15.72 -2.71 0.38
CA ALA A 33 -16.83 -1.76 0.30
C ALA A 33 -16.49 -0.38 0.93
N ARG A 34 -15.52 -0.36 1.84
CA ARG A 34 -15.03 0.83 2.53
C ARG A 34 -13.77 1.41 1.91
N ARG A 35 -13.26 0.87 0.79
CA ARG A 35 -12.01 1.34 0.16
C ARG A 35 -12.04 2.82 -0.24
N LYS A 36 -13.22 3.38 -0.51
CA LYS A 36 -13.44 4.82 -0.72
C LYS A 36 -13.08 5.70 0.48
N GLU A 37 -13.00 5.11 1.67
CA GLU A 37 -12.60 5.78 2.91
C GLU A 37 -11.08 5.82 3.07
N ALA A 38 -10.29 5.16 2.20
CA ALA A 38 -8.84 5.12 2.31
C ALA A 38 -8.23 6.53 2.23
N ARG A 39 -7.50 6.92 3.28
CA ARG A 39 -6.82 8.23 3.39
C ARG A 39 -5.31 8.12 3.22
N ALA A 40 -4.80 6.90 3.17
CA ALA A 40 -3.43 6.56 2.83
C ALA A 40 -3.39 5.37 1.86
N VAL A 41 -2.44 5.38 0.93
CA VAL A 41 -2.05 4.20 0.12
C VAL A 41 -0.53 4.16 -0.02
N ILE A 42 0.00 2.98 -0.33
CA ILE A 42 1.41 2.82 -0.73
C ILE A 42 1.44 2.36 -2.19
N LEU A 43 2.22 3.04 -3.02
CA LEU A 43 2.58 2.56 -4.35
C LEU A 43 3.91 1.83 -4.25
N LEU A 44 3.91 0.54 -4.52
CA LEU A 44 5.09 -0.30 -4.49
C LEU A 44 5.52 -0.64 -5.92
N SER A 45 6.78 -0.43 -6.27
CA SER A 45 7.30 -0.74 -7.60
C SER A 45 7.07 -2.21 -7.95
N THR A 46 6.67 -2.49 -9.20
CA THR A 46 6.52 -3.86 -9.72
C THR A 46 7.86 -4.62 -9.83
N GLU A 47 8.99 -3.93 -9.66
CA GLU A 47 10.31 -4.57 -9.56
C GLU A 47 10.50 -5.31 -8.23
N ILE A 48 9.69 -4.97 -7.21
CA ILE A 48 9.63 -5.72 -5.95
C ILE A 48 8.62 -6.85 -6.15
N ALA A 49 9.12 -8.08 -6.21
CA ALA A 49 8.29 -9.26 -6.44
C ALA A 49 7.22 -9.42 -5.34
N SER A 50 6.01 -9.85 -5.74
CA SER A 50 4.84 -9.92 -4.86
C SER A 50 4.97 -10.90 -3.70
N ASP A 51 5.92 -11.84 -3.75
CA ASP A 51 6.24 -12.79 -2.69
C ASP A 51 7.30 -12.25 -1.69
N GLN A 52 7.93 -11.12 -2.02
CA GLN A 52 8.91 -10.43 -1.19
C GLN A 52 8.27 -9.44 -0.22
N TYR A 53 6.96 -9.24 -0.25
CA TYR A 53 6.30 -8.37 0.73
C TYR A 53 4.97 -8.92 1.21
N ILE A 54 4.57 -8.48 2.41
CA ILE A 54 3.25 -8.73 2.96
C ILE A 54 2.61 -7.41 3.38
N THR A 55 1.30 -7.29 3.17
CA THR A 55 0.53 -6.17 3.72
C THR A 55 0.26 -6.43 5.20
N LEU A 56 0.43 -5.42 6.04
CA LEU A 56 0.13 -5.50 7.46
C LEU A 56 -1.37 -5.35 7.69
N GLN A 57 -1.93 -6.21 8.55
CA GLN A 57 -3.36 -6.22 8.87
C GLN A 57 -3.67 -5.21 9.97
N ILE A 58 -3.70 -3.94 9.61
CA ILE A 58 -4.07 -2.84 10.50
C ILE A 58 -5.42 -2.29 10.06
N GLU A 59 -6.44 -2.51 10.88
CA GLU A 59 -7.83 -2.11 10.59
C GLU A 59 -8.04 -0.61 10.79
N SER A 60 -7.56 0.20 9.85
CA SER A 60 -7.77 1.65 9.82
C SER A 60 -7.73 2.17 8.39
N PRO A 61 -8.60 3.12 7.98
CA PRO A 61 -8.51 3.78 6.68
C PRO A 61 -7.30 4.74 6.56
N ASP A 62 -6.74 5.16 7.69
CA ASP A 62 -5.65 6.15 7.77
C ASP A 62 -4.26 5.49 7.77
N VAL A 63 -4.19 4.16 7.89
CA VAL A 63 -2.93 3.43 8.07
C VAL A 63 -2.76 2.33 7.03
N VAL A 64 -1.63 2.37 6.32
CA VAL A 64 -1.20 1.30 5.41
C VAL A 64 0.18 0.84 5.80
N GLY A 65 0.35 -0.47 5.97
CA GLY A 65 1.64 -1.06 6.31
C GLY A 65 2.06 -2.13 5.32
N VAL A 66 3.35 -2.17 4.98
CA VAL A 66 3.96 -3.26 4.22
C VAL A 66 5.27 -3.69 4.87
N ASP A 67 5.50 -4.99 4.94
CA ASP A 67 6.76 -5.57 5.39
C ASP A 67 7.44 -6.22 4.19
N ILE A 68 8.62 -5.71 3.82
CA ILE A 68 9.36 -6.09 2.62
C ILE A 68 10.60 -6.87 3.05
N LYS A 69 10.71 -8.11 2.58
CA LYS A 69 11.87 -8.98 2.82
C LYS A 69 13.05 -8.50 1.98
N CYS A 70 14.22 -8.39 2.61
CA CYS A 70 15.48 -7.98 1.99
C CYS A 70 16.53 -9.11 2.07
N GLY A 71 16.08 -10.37 2.04
CA GLY A 71 16.95 -11.53 2.14
C GLY A 71 17.72 -11.57 3.48
N PRO A 72 19.03 -11.87 3.49
CA PRO A 72 19.83 -11.98 4.71
C PRO A 72 19.91 -10.69 5.56
N ALA A 73 19.63 -9.53 4.95
CA ALA A 73 19.63 -8.25 5.65
C ALA A 73 18.41 -8.06 6.58
N GLY A 74 17.44 -8.98 6.53
CA GLY A 74 16.20 -8.91 7.31
C GLY A 74 15.04 -8.36 6.50
N SER A 75 14.23 -7.51 7.10
CA SER A 75 13.07 -6.90 6.45
C SER A 75 12.94 -5.42 6.77
N ILE A 76 12.31 -4.69 5.86
CA ILE A 76 11.98 -3.27 5.99
C ILE A 76 10.48 -3.16 6.16
N ARG A 77 10.06 -2.64 7.32
CA ARG A 77 8.67 -2.29 7.58
C ARG A 77 8.42 -0.83 7.23
N VAL A 78 7.49 -0.60 6.31
CA VAL A 78 7.05 0.74 5.91
C VAL A 78 5.62 0.95 6.38
N MET A 79 5.39 2.10 7.00
CA MET A 79 4.09 2.53 7.51
C MET A 79 3.76 3.88 6.90
N ASN A 80 2.65 3.96 6.16
CA ASN A 80 2.04 5.23 5.78
C ASN A 80 0.94 5.54 6.79
N VAL A 81 1.05 6.68 7.46
CA VAL A 81 0.07 7.16 8.43
C VAL A 81 -0.37 8.54 7.95
N TYR A 82 -1.67 8.68 7.72
CA TYR A 82 -2.31 9.96 7.45
C TYR A 82 -2.58 10.73 8.75
#